data_AF-A0AAN8G1Z8-F1
#
_entry.id   AF-A0AAN8G1Z8-F1
#
_cell.length_a   1.000
_cell.length_b   1.000
_cell.length_c   1.000
_cell.angle_alpha   90.00
_cell.angle_beta   90.00
_cell.angle_gamma   90.00
#
_symmetry.space_group_name_H-M   'P 1'
#
loop_
_entity.id
_entity.type
_entity.pdbx_description
1 polymer ?
#
loop_
_entity_poly.entity_id
_entity_poly.type
_entity_poly.pdbx_seq_one_letter_code
_entity_poly.pdbx_strand_id
1 'polypeptide(L)'
;MFILAPIDAYLTLLYTPVWTGMCSDEDGMPDEVRRASLVAKGKARNLKIGGFAWYDNPNYNKTAAAIKATTNWFKQLERIGVPMDNVFTYNVFNSGVTRYSQVVWQRSDRIGCAVKSCSNSSVMMTFIGCQYKESGNWTNEKIYETGSKALQGEAKESIRKFHVTKENYGKAITFLHNRYSSSEELIQKLVNKLENYQLRGSSLKDQRSLFEKLQVVIQQLKQKGVQVDCQWMMTKVLSKFREEFQRKVLLKKRSQSPYPQRFSMQNLFDLMEDVLSEKEMVYVQMEKPLKSPVGAVDAQARQRSRRRHQSPCMY
;
A
#
# COMPACT_ATOMS: atom_id res chain seq x y z
N MET A 1 -10.35 -51.78 -10.81
CA MET A 1 -9.46 -52.19 -11.92
C MET A 1 -8.48 -51.06 -12.15
N PHE A 2 -7.26 -51.25 -11.65
CA PHE A 2 -6.07 -50.46 -11.96
C PHE A 2 -5.61 -50.73 -13.40
N ILE A 3 -4.88 -49.76 -13.98
CA ILE A 3 -3.63 -49.84 -14.78
C ILE A 3 -3.41 -48.40 -15.30
N LEU A 4 -2.60 -47.56 -14.63
CA LEU A 4 -1.13 -47.42 -14.71
C LEU A 4 -0.63 -46.72 -15.98
N ALA A 5 0.01 -45.56 -15.76
CA ALA A 5 0.97 -44.84 -16.62
C ALA A 5 2.20 -45.75 -16.94
N PRO A 6 3.21 -45.43 -17.81
CA PRO A 6 3.90 -44.11 -17.88
C PRO A 6 4.65 -43.75 -19.20
N ILE A 7 5.48 -42.67 -19.14
CA ILE A 7 6.63 -42.29 -20.01
C ILE A 7 6.20 -41.55 -21.31
N ASP A 8 6.56 -40.28 -21.60
CA ASP A 8 7.80 -39.56 -21.36
C ASP A 8 7.59 -38.06 -21.08
N ALA A 9 8.27 -37.59 -20.03
CA ALA A 9 8.48 -36.20 -19.70
C ALA A 9 9.61 -35.65 -20.58
N TYR A 10 9.30 -34.77 -21.53
CA TYR A 10 10.31 -33.93 -22.20
C TYR A 10 10.05 -32.45 -21.93
N LEU A 11 10.82 -31.95 -20.97
CA LEU A 11 11.58 -30.70 -21.07
C LEU A 11 10.82 -29.36 -21.11
N THR A 12 9.92 -29.11 -20.16
CA THR A 12 9.91 -27.76 -19.53
C THR A 12 10.94 -27.76 -18.40
N LEU A 13 12.22 -27.76 -18.80
CA LEU A 13 13.29 -27.32 -17.91
C LEU A 13 12.92 -25.90 -17.49
N LEU A 14 12.57 -25.77 -16.21
CA LEU A 14 12.79 -24.55 -15.46
C LEU A 14 14.19 -24.07 -15.86
N TYR A 15 14.27 -23.00 -16.64
CA TYR A 15 15.53 -22.30 -16.85
C TYR A 15 15.85 -21.54 -15.56
N THR A 16 16.08 -22.30 -14.48
CA THR A 16 17.08 -21.96 -13.49
C THR A 16 18.37 -21.93 -14.31
N PRO A 17 19.00 -20.76 -14.52
CA PRO A 17 20.26 -20.69 -15.25
C PRO A 17 21.19 -21.80 -14.72
N VAL A 18 22.01 -22.42 -15.56
CA VAL A 18 23.03 -23.40 -15.11
C VAL A 18 23.83 -22.88 -13.88
N TRP A 19 23.94 -21.56 -13.76
CA TRP A 19 24.53 -20.79 -12.66
C TRP A 19 23.81 -20.86 -11.31
N THR A 20 22.49 -21.10 -11.26
CA THR A 20 21.76 -21.35 -10.01
C THR A 20 22.08 -22.71 -9.39
N GLY A 21 22.67 -23.64 -10.16
CA GLY A 21 23.22 -24.91 -9.67
C GLY A 21 24.70 -24.83 -9.26
N MET A 22 25.33 -23.65 -9.27
CA MET A 22 26.75 -23.51 -8.89
C MET A 22 26.97 -23.39 -7.37
N CYS A 23 25.93 -23.13 -6.57
CA CYS A 23 26.00 -23.35 -5.13
C CYS A 23 25.39 -24.74 -4.89
N SER A 24 26.19 -25.71 -4.42
CA SER A 24 25.81 -27.13 -4.30
C SER A 24 24.45 -27.33 -3.61
N ASP A 25 23.66 -28.31 -4.09
CA ASP A 25 22.27 -28.58 -3.67
C ASP A 25 22.09 -29.11 -2.24
N GLU A 26 23.15 -29.40 -1.48
CA GLU A 26 23.01 -29.57 -0.02
C GLU A 26 22.56 -28.26 0.66
N ASP A 27 22.86 -27.12 0.01
CA ASP A 27 22.48 -25.75 0.38
C ASP A 27 21.86 -25.00 -0.82
N GLY A 28 21.14 -25.73 -1.69
CA GLY A 28 20.25 -25.11 -2.69
C GLY A 28 19.34 -24.09 -1.99
N MET A 29 19.11 -22.93 -2.62
CA MET A 29 18.34 -21.79 -2.10
C MET A 29 17.31 -22.26 -1.05
N PRO A 30 17.59 -22.12 0.26
CA PRO A 30 16.93 -22.90 1.29
C PRO A 30 15.43 -22.81 1.11
N ASP A 31 14.69 -23.83 1.49
CA ASP A 31 13.23 -23.76 1.45
C ASP A 31 12.70 -22.52 2.14
N GLU A 32 13.45 -21.88 3.02
CA GLU A 32 13.19 -20.58 3.62
C GLU A 32 13.40 -19.36 2.69
N VAL A 33 14.38 -19.38 1.77
CA VAL A 33 14.59 -18.35 0.73
C VAL A 33 13.66 -18.60 -0.47
N ARG A 34 13.40 -19.87 -0.80
CA ARG A 34 12.28 -20.27 -1.66
C ARG A 34 10.95 -19.87 -1.01
N ARG A 35 10.76 -20.05 0.31
CA ARG A 35 9.56 -19.62 1.08
C ARG A 35 9.46 -18.12 1.31
N ALA A 36 10.58 -17.40 1.37
CA ALA A 36 10.60 -15.94 1.38
C ALA A 36 10.27 -15.38 -0.01
N SER A 37 10.66 -16.11 -1.07
CA SER A 37 10.12 -15.91 -2.43
C SER A 37 8.66 -16.41 -2.56
N LEU A 38 8.21 -17.32 -1.68
CA LEU A 38 6.82 -17.81 -1.52
C LEU A 38 6.09 -17.17 -0.31
N VAL A 39 6.26 -15.86 -0.07
CA VAL A 39 5.26 -15.12 0.76
C VAL A 39 3.88 -15.06 0.07
N ALA A 40 3.69 -15.76 -1.04
CA ALA A 40 2.41 -16.36 -1.37
C ALA A 40 2.46 -17.88 -1.19
N LYS A 41 2.23 -18.37 0.03
CA LYS A 41 1.76 -19.75 0.27
C LYS A 41 0.70 -20.09 -0.80
N GLY A 42 1.05 -20.96 -1.75
CA GLY A 42 0.11 -21.66 -2.61
C GLY A 42 -0.72 -20.86 -3.64
N LYS A 43 -0.23 -19.74 -4.21
CA LYS A 43 -0.97 -19.05 -5.31
C LYS A 43 -0.16 -18.55 -6.52
N ALA A 44 1.13 -18.84 -6.66
CA ALA A 44 1.90 -18.41 -7.83
C ALA A 44 2.41 -19.61 -8.64
N ARG A 45 1.53 -20.19 -9.46
CA ARG A 45 1.94 -20.94 -10.65
C ARG A 45 2.46 -19.89 -11.65
N ASN A 46 3.70 -20.01 -12.17
CA ASN A 46 4.32 -19.16 -13.23
C ASN A 46 5.31 -18.01 -12.82
N LEU A 47 6.27 -18.26 -11.92
CA LEU A 47 7.38 -17.31 -11.66
C LEU A 47 8.62 -17.64 -12.51
N LYS A 48 9.15 -16.68 -13.27
CA LYS A 48 10.47 -16.77 -13.94
C LYS A 48 11.49 -15.87 -13.22
N ILE A 49 12.77 -16.30 -13.20
CA ILE A 49 13.88 -15.45 -12.70
C ILE A 49 14.06 -14.28 -13.67
N GLY A 50 13.94 -13.06 -13.16
CA GLY A 50 13.96 -11.86 -13.98
C GLY A 50 15.31 -11.17 -14.07
N GLY A 51 16.22 -11.45 -13.13
CA GLY A 51 17.58 -10.93 -13.15
C GLY A 51 18.45 -11.65 -12.13
N PHE A 52 19.71 -11.90 -12.49
CA PHE A 52 20.73 -12.46 -11.59
C PHE A 52 22.10 -11.83 -11.86
N ALA A 53 22.95 -11.83 -10.85
CA ALA A 53 24.35 -11.43 -10.91
C ALA A 53 25.16 -12.15 -9.82
N TRP A 54 26.48 -12.20 -9.99
CA TRP A 54 27.40 -12.69 -8.97
C TRP A 54 28.62 -11.78 -8.87
N TYR A 55 29.30 -11.84 -7.73
CA TYR A 55 30.52 -11.12 -7.45
C TYR A 55 31.54 -12.08 -6.84
N ASP A 56 32.79 -12.05 -7.30
CA ASP A 56 33.89 -12.93 -6.85
C ASP A 56 34.43 -12.53 -5.47
N ASN A 57 33.53 -12.37 -4.51
CA ASN A 57 33.80 -12.10 -3.12
C ASN A 57 32.62 -12.64 -2.30
N PRO A 58 32.78 -13.69 -1.48
CA PRO A 58 31.70 -14.22 -0.65
C PRO A 58 31.29 -13.27 0.48
N ASN A 59 32.16 -12.34 0.87
CA ASN A 59 31.92 -11.34 1.90
C ASN A 59 31.47 -9.99 1.31
N TYR A 60 30.97 -9.98 0.07
CA TYR A 60 30.45 -8.75 -0.54
C TYR A 60 29.25 -8.24 0.26
N ASN A 61 29.22 -6.93 0.55
CA ASN A 61 28.10 -6.33 1.28
C ASN A 61 26.79 -6.59 0.51
N LYS A 62 25.85 -7.29 1.13
CA LYS A 62 24.62 -7.75 0.47
C LYS A 62 23.78 -6.60 -0.13
N THR A 63 23.68 -5.49 0.60
CA THR A 63 22.95 -4.29 0.13
C THR A 63 23.67 -3.64 -1.05
N ALA A 64 24.99 -3.50 -0.98
CA ALA A 64 25.78 -2.98 -2.09
C ALA A 64 25.71 -3.89 -3.32
N ALA A 65 25.73 -5.21 -3.13
CA ALA A 65 25.56 -6.20 -4.20
C ALA A 65 24.21 -6.03 -4.89
N ALA A 66 23.15 -5.81 -4.13
CA ALA A 66 21.81 -5.56 -4.65
C ALA A 66 21.73 -4.27 -5.45
N ILE A 67 22.19 -3.15 -4.90
CA ILE A 67 22.20 -1.85 -5.59
C ILE A 67 23.01 -1.94 -6.89
N LYS A 68 24.20 -2.55 -6.83
CA LYS A 68 25.08 -2.68 -8.00
C LYS A 68 24.46 -3.58 -9.07
N ALA A 69 23.82 -4.68 -8.69
CA ALA A 69 23.21 -5.60 -9.64
C ALA A 69 22.02 -4.97 -10.35
N THR A 70 21.10 -4.35 -9.60
CA THR A 70 19.92 -3.69 -10.17
C THR A 70 20.30 -2.49 -11.04
N THR A 71 21.31 -1.72 -10.63
CA THR A 71 21.89 -0.64 -11.44
C THR A 71 22.44 -1.18 -12.76
N ASN A 72 23.19 -2.29 -12.72
CA ASN A 72 23.77 -2.90 -13.92
C ASN A 72 22.72 -3.50 -14.85
N TRP A 73 21.65 -4.09 -14.31
CA TRP A 73 20.52 -4.56 -15.10
C TRP A 73 19.85 -3.40 -15.83
N PHE A 74 19.62 -2.28 -15.15
CA PHE A 74 19.03 -1.08 -15.75
C PHE A 74 19.93 -0.45 -16.82
N LYS A 75 21.25 -0.40 -16.58
CA LYS A 75 22.26 0.13 -17.53
C LYS A 75 22.35 -0.62 -18.86
N GLN A 76 21.68 -1.77 -19.02
CA GLN A 76 21.57 -2.39 -20.34
C GLN A 76 20.86 -1.47 -21.34
N LEU A 77 19.94 -0.61 -20.90
CA LEU A 77 19.29 0.37 -21.77
C LEU A 77 20.32 1.33 -22.41
N GLU A 78 21.26 1.84 -21.62
CA GLU A 78 22.28 2.77 -22.08
C GLU A 78 23.28 2.09 -23.04
N ARG A 79 23.64 0.83 -22.75
CA ARG A 79 24.67 0.10 -23.51
C ARG A 79 24.15 -0.56 -24.79
N ILE A 80 22.92 -1.05 -24.75
CA ILE A 80 22.33 -1.89 -25.81
C ILE A 80 21.20 -1.16 -26.51
N GLY A 81 20.36 -0.45 -25.75
CA GLY A 81 19.15 0.17 -26.25
C GLY A 81 17.98 -0.80 -26.42
N VAL A 82 16.82 -0.23 -26.70
CA VAL A 82 15.59 -0.93 -27.09
C VAL A 82 15.03 -0.26 -28.35
N PRO A 83 14.26 -0.98 -29.18
CA PRO A 83 13.65 -0.37 -30.37
C PRO A 83 12.66 0.73 -29.98
N MET A 84 12.46 1.70 -30.87
CA MET A 84 11.62 2.88 -30.63
C MET A 84 10.14 2.53 -30.38
N ASP A 85 9.64 1.45 -30.96
CA ASP A 85 8.27 0.96 -30.74
C ASP A 85 8.09 0.26 -29.37
N ASN A 86 9.19 0.03 -28.66
CA ASN A 86 9.25 -0.62 -27.36
C ASN A 86 8.69 -2.06 -27.35
N VAL A 87 8.71 -2.74 -28.51
CA VAL A 87 8.25 -4.13 -28.64
C VAL A 87 9.40 -5.09 -28.38
N PHE A 88 9.19 -6.04 -27.47
CA PHE A 88 10.17 -7.05 -27.11
C PHE A 88 10.14 -8.20 -28.12
N THR A 89 10.82 -8.04 -29.25
CA THR A 89 10.91 -9.08 -30.31
C THR A 89 12.01 -10.09 -30.02
N TYR A 90 12.10 -11.16 -30.82
CA TYR A 90 13.19 -12.11 -30.74
C TYR A 90 14.57 -11.47 -30.96
N ASN A 91 14.66 -10.44 -31.83
CA ASN A 91 15.90 -9.68 -32.02
C ASN A 91 16.29 -8.90 -30.76
N VAL A 92 15.32 -8.36 -30.03
CA VAL A 92 15.55 -7.69 -28.74
C VAL A 92 15.95 -8.68 -27.66
N PHE A 93 15.38 -9.88 -27.65
CA PHE A 93 15.84 -10.95 -26.76
C PHE A 93 17.30 -11.30 -27.03
N ASN A 94 17.67 -11.48 -28.30
CA ASN A 94 19.03 -11.82 -28.72
C ASN A 94 20.05 -10.69 -28.50
N SER A 95 19.61 -9.43 -28.40
CA SER A 95 20.51 -8.32 -28.05
C SER A 95 21.01 -8.39 -26.60
N GLY A 96 20.35 -9.16 -25.74
CA GLY A 96 20.75 -9.35 -24.35
C GLY A 96 20.23 -8.28 -23.37
N VAL A 97 19.34 -7.37 -23.81
CA VAL A 97 18.70 -6.32 -22.98
C VAL A 97 17.61 -6.86 -22.03
N THR A 98 17.58 -8.18 -21.83
CA THR A 98 16.51 -8.92 -21.15
C THR A 98 16.36 -8.59 -19.66
N ARG A 99 17.43 -8.11 -19.00
CA ARG A 99 17.37 -7.75 -17.57
C ARG A 99 16.77 -6.35 -17.40
N TYR A 100 17.15 -5.40 -18.26
CA TYR A 100 16.51 -4.09 -18.29
C TYR A 100 15.02 -4.23 -18.54
N SER A 101 14.64 -4.92 -19.62
CA SER A 101 13.23 -5.03 -20.03
C SER A 101 12.37 -5.68 -18.94
N GLN A 102 12.90 -6.65 -18.20
CA GLN A 102 12.19 -7.24 -17.06
C GLN A 102 12.06 -6.28 -15.87
N VAL A 103 13.09 -5.50 -15.54
CA VAL A 103 13.06 -4.51 -14.45
C VAL A 103 11.97 -3.45 -14.69
N VAL A 104 11.78 -3.04 -15.95
CA VAL A 104 10.79 -2.02 -16.32
C VAL A 104 9.52 -2.60 -16.95
N TRP A 105 9.29 -3.90 -16.83
CA TRP A 105 8.14 -4.55 -17.45
C TRP A 105 6.84 -4.09 -16.80
N GLN A 106 5.97 -3.41 -17.55
CA GLN A 106 4.80 -2.70 -16.98
C GLN A 106 3.87 -3.62 -16.18
N ARG A 107 3.76 -4.89 -16.56
CA ARG A 107 2.86 -5.85 -15.89
C ARG A 107 3.46 -6.42 -14.59
N SER A 108 4.77 -6.29 -14.37
CA SER A 108 5.46 -6.83 -13.19
C SER A 108 5.22 -5.96 -11.96
N ASP A 109 4.17 -6.27 -11.20
CA ASP A 109 3.70 -5.47 -10.05
C ASP A 109 4.33 -5.85 -8.70
N ARG A 110 5.06 -6.97 -8.63
CA ARG A 110 5.76 -7.42 -7.42
C ARG A 110 7.10 -8.05 -7.74
N ILE A 111 8.05 -7.84 -6.84
CA ILE A 111 9.42 -8.32 -6.91
C ILE A 111 9.81 -8.98 -5.57
N GLY A 112 10.60 -10.05 -5.66
CA GLY A 112 11.30 -10.64 -4.51
C GLY A 112 12.76 -10.90 -4.88
N CYS A 113 13.70 -10.51 -4.02
CA CYS A 113 15.13 -10.66 -4.26
C CYS A 113 15.81 -11.40 -3.11
N ALA A 114 16.87 -12.14 -3.42
CA ALA A 114 17.70 -12.81 -2.44
C ALA A 114 19.19 -12.56 -2.72
N VAL A 115 19.98 -12.35 -1.67
CA VAL A 115 21.44 -12.21 -1.74
C VAL A 115 22.08 -13.24 -0.82
N LYS A 116 22.92 -14.11 -1.37
CA LYS A 116 23.55 -15.22 -0.66
C LYS A 116 25.05 -15.22 -0.92
N SER A 117 25.81 -15.29 0.17
CA SER A 117 27.23 -15.61 0.16
C SER A 117 27.38 -17.13 -0.02
N CYS A 118 28.10 -17.55 -1.05
CA CYS A 118 28.49 -18.93 -1.31
C CYS A 118 30.01 -19.03 -1.07
N SER A 119 30.41 -19.79 -0.05
CA SER A 119 31.80 -19.99 0.36
C SER A 119 32.02 -21.47 0.66
N ASN A 120 32.21 -22.27 -0.38
CA ASN A 120 32.59 -23.67 -0.27
C ASN A 120 33.91 -23.92 -1.04
N SER A 121 34.47 -25.13 -0.95
CA SER A 121 35.77 -25.49 -1.50
C SER A 121 35.95 -25.23 -3.01
N SER A 122 34.86 -24.99 -3.76
CA SER A 122 34.88 -24.81 -5.21
C SER A 122 34.31 -23.47 -5.67
N VAL A 123 33.63 -22.72 -4.80
CA VAL A 123 32.90 -21.50 -5.16
C VAL A 123 33.00 -20.45 -4.04
N MET A 124 33.55 -19.29 -4.39
CA MET A 124 33.73 -18.12 -3.52
C MET A 124 33.07 -16.89 -4.15
N MET A 125 31.77 -16.72 -3.95
CA MET A 125 31.03 -15.61 -4.56
C MET A 125 29.85 -15.13 -3.71
N THR A 126 29.40 -13.90 -3.98
CA THR A 126 28.08 -13.42 -3.54
C THR A 126 27.13 -13.44 -4.73
N PHE A 127 26.10 -14.28 -4.64
CA PHE A 127 25.03 -14.38 -5.63
C PHE A 127 23.85 -13.48 -5.27
N ILE A 128 23.25 -12.86 -6.29
CA ILE A 128 21.96 -12.18 -6.18
C ILE A 128 21.02 -12.62 -7.31
N GLY A 129 19.78 -12.89 -6.94
CA GLY A 129 18.69 -13.14 -7.87
C GLY A 129 17.41 -12.40 -7.48
N CYS A 130 16.67 -11.92 -8.46
CA CYS A 130 15.33 -11.35 -8.29
C CYS A 130 14.30 -12.06 -9.18
N GLN A 131 13.10 -12.25 -8.64
CA GLN A 131 11.93 -12.81 -9.32
C GLN A 131 10.79 -11.78 -9.35
N TYR A 132 9.96 -11.86 -10.39
CA TYR A 132 8.85 -10.94 -10.63
C TYR A 132 7.54 -11.70 -10.76
N LYS A 133 6.46 -11.20 -10.12
CA LYS A 133 5.18 -11.90 -10.02
C LYS A 133 4.41 -12.00 -11.33
N GLU A 134 4.64 -11.07 -12.24
CA GLU A 134 4.36 -11.28 -13.65
C GLU A 134 5.71 -11.40 -14.35
N SER A 135 5.92 -12.54 -15.00
CA SER A 135 7.10 -12.73 -15.84
C SER A 135 7.02 -11.75 -17.00
N GLY A 136 8.09 -11.02 -17.25
CA GLY A 136 8.22 -10.14 -18.41
C GLY A 136 8.85 -10.86 -19.60
N ASN A 137 9.37 -10.07 -20.53
CA ASN A 137 10.10 -10.54 -21.71
C ASN A 137 9.30 -11.48 -22.60
N TRP A 138 7.97 -11.29 -22.65
CA TRP A 138 7.12 -12.00 -23.59
C TRP A 138 7.39 -11.48 -25.00
N THR A 139 7.70 -12.40 -25.90
CA THR A 139 7.99 -12.06 -27.29
C THR A 139 6.78 -11.44 -27.95
N ASN A 140 7.02 -10.39 -28.74
CA ASN A 140 5.99 -9.58 -29.42
C ASN A 140 5.05 -8.81 -28.48
N GLU A 141 5.35 -8.71 -27.20
CA GLU A 141 4.68 -7.79 -26.28
C GLU A 141 5.49 -6.49 -26.11
N LYS A 142 4.81 -5.41 -25.74
CA LYS A 142 5.49 -4.17 -25.35
C LYS A 142 6.10 -4.31 -23.95
N ILE A 143 7.31 -3.79 -23.78
CA ILE A 143 7.97 -3.71 -22.46
C ILE A 143 7.11 -2.84 -21.51
N TYR A 144 6.68 -1.68 -21.99
CA TYR A 144 5.70 -0.80 -21.37
C TYR A 144 4.99 0.03 -22.43
N GLU A 145 3.81 0.54 -22.11
CA GLU A 145 3.08 1.44 -23.01
C GLU A 145 3.80 2.78 -23.12
N THR A 146 4.09 3.17 -24.36
CA THR A 146 4.75 4.42 -24.70
C THR A 146 3.74 5.48 -25.13
N GLY A 147 4.05 6.75 -24.86
CA GLY A 147 3.26 7.91 -25.30
C GLY A 147 1.87 8.02 -24.66
N SER A 148 0.88 8.40 -25.47
CA SER A 148 -0.48 8.74 -25.00
C SER A 148 -1.27 7.57 -24.40
N LYS A 149 -0.82 6.32 -24.60
CA LYS A 149 -1.45 5.14 -24.01
C LYS A 149 -1.14 4.99 -22.52
N ALA A 150 -0.02 5.57 -22.06
CA ALA A 150 0.33 5.65 -20.63
C ALA A 150 -0.46 6.75 -19.89
N LEU A 151 -1.03 7.71 -20.62
CA LEU A 151 -1.81 8.80 -20.05
C LEU A 151 -3.26 8.35 -19.79
N GLN A 152 -3.87 8.93 -18.76
CA GLN A 152 -5.28 8.72 -18.40
C GLN A 152 -6.03 10.05 -18.29
N GLY A 153 -7.36 10.01 -18.39
CA GLY A 153 -8.23 11.17 -18.20
C GLY A 153 -7.91 12.35 -19.13
N GLU A 154 -8.01 13.57 -18.60
CA GLU A 154 -7.84 14.82 -19.35
C GLU A 154 -6.45 14.93 -19.99
N ALA A 155 -5.39 14.43 -19.35
CA ALA A 155 -4.04 14.44 -19.92
C ALA A 155 -3.97 13.62 -21.22
N LYS A 156 -4.67 12.48 -21.28
CA LYS A 156 -4.79 11.66 -22.49
C LYS A 156 -5.58 12.39 -23.58
N GLU A 157 -6.68 13.01 -23.22
CA GLU A 157 -7.53 13.76 -24.16
C GLU A 157 -6.81 14.97 -24.74
N SER A 158 -6.08 15.70 -23.91
CA SER A 158 -5.29 16.85 -24.35
C SER A 158 -4.18 16.44 -25.31
N ILE A 159 -3.51 15.31 -25.08
CA ILE A 159 -2.45 14.83 -25.98
C ILE A 159 -2.98 14.24 -27.28
N ARG A 160 -4.19 13.65 -27.27
CA ARG A 160 -4.84 13.21 -28.52
C ARG A 160 -5.04 14.36 -29.50
N LYS A 161 -5.24 15.60 -29.01
CA LYS A 161 -5.37 16.80 -29.86
C LYS A 161 -4.05 17.21 -30.54
N PHE A 162 -2.91 16.84 -29.96
CA PHE A 162 -1.58 17.23 -30.45
C PHE A 162 -1.13 16.49 -31.71
N HIS A 163 -1.82 15.43 -32.16
CA HIS A 163 -1.37 14.54 -33.24
C HIS A 163 0.12 14.20 -33.10
N VAL A 164 0.45 13.44 -32.06
CA VAL A 164 1.85 13.23 -31.66
C VAL A 164 2.64 12.49 -32.76
N THR A 165 3.67 13.14 -33.29
CA THR A 165 4.68 12.62 -34.22
C THR A 165 6.05 12.58 -33.56
N LYS A 166 7.03 11.98 -34.24
CA LYS A 166 8.42 11.89 -33.75
C LYS A 166 9.03 13.29 -33.54
N GLU A 167 8.74 14.25 -34.41
CA GLU A 167 9.32 15.60 -34.34
C GLU A 167 8.66 16.47 -33.25
N ASN A 168 7.40 16.19 -32.89
CA ASN A 168 6.63 17.00 -31.94
C ASN A 168 6.55 16.38 -30.53
N TYR A 169 7.06 15.16 -30.33
CA TYR A 169 7.00 14.45 -29.06
C TYR A 169 7.54 15.27 -27.89
N GLY A 170 8.69 15.95 -28.08
CA GLY A 170 9.26 16.82 -27.07
C GLY A 170 8.32 17.96 -26.65
N LYS A 171 7.63 18.59 -27.62
CA LYS A 171 6.66 19.67 -27.35
C LYS A 171 5.43 19.15 -26.62
N ALA A 172 4.95 17.96 -26.98
CA ALA A 172 3.84 17.30 -26.30
C ALA A 172 4.18 16.97 -24.84
N ILE A 173 5.41 16.50 -24.57
CA ILE A 173 5.90 16.28 -23.21
C ILE A 173 6.03 17.60 -22.44
N THR A 174 6.60 18.66 -23.03
CA THR A 174 6.67 19.98 -22.39
C THR A 174 5.27 20.53 -22.07
N PHE A 175 4.30 20.38 -22.98
CA PHE A 175 2.92 20.77 -22.74
C PHE A 175 2.31 20.01 -21.56
N LEU A 176 2.47 18.68 -21.51
CA LEU A 176 2.01 17.88 -20.38
C LEU A 176 2.67 18.29 -19.08
N HIS A 177 3.98 18.50 -19.11
CA HIS A 177 4.74 18.91 -17.95
C HIS A 177 4.25 20.27 -17.44
N ASN A 178 4.04 21.23 -18.32
CA ASN A 178 3.58 22.57 -17.93
C ASN A 178 2.14 22.56 -17.43
N ARG A 179 1.28 21.70 -17.99
CA ARG A 179 -0.15 21.65 -17.68
C ARG A 179 -0.50 20.72 -16.51
N TYR A 180 0.24 19.63 -16.36
CA TYR A 180 -0.08 18.53 -15.44
C TYR A 180 1.08 18.16 -14.50
N SER A 181 2.11 19.00 -14.35
CA SER A 181 3.17 18.77 -13.37
C SER A 181 2.58 18.56 -11.96
N SER A 182 2.57 17.30 -11.53
CA SER A 182 2.44 16.68 -10.19
C SER A 182 1.51 17.33 -9.14
N SER A 183 1.60 18.63 -8.92
CA SER A 183 0.75 19.37 -7.99
C SER A 183 -0.73 19.25 -8.35
N GLU A 184 -1.10 19.46 -9.61
CA GLU A 184 -2.51 19.42 -10.06
C GLU A 184 -3.14 18.02 -9.95
N GLU A 185 -2.45 16.95 -10.38
CA GLU A 185 -2.97 15.59 -10.23
C GLU A 185 -3.12 15.17 -8.77
N LEU A 186 -2.17 15.56 -7.92
CA LEU A 186 -2.25 15.28 -6.49
C LEU A 186 -3.38 16.08 -5.86
N ILE A 187 -3.55 17.35 -6.22
CA ILE A 187 -4.67 18.19 -5.79
C ILE A 187 -5.99 17.54 -6.23
N GLN A 188 -6.13 17.13 -7.49
CA GLN A 188 -7.35 16.49 -7.98
C GLN A 188 -7.63 15.15 -7.27
N LYS A 189 -6.60 14.33 -7.03
CA LYS A 189 -6.74 13.10 -6.24
C LYS A 189 -7.18 13.38 -4.79
N LEU A 190 -6.67 14.45 -4.18
CA LEU A 190 -7.02 14.87 -2.83
C LEU A 190 -8.44 15.45 -2.75
N VAL A 191 -8.83 16.28 -3.72
CA VAL A 191 -10.19 16.79 -3.85
C VAL A 191 -11.17 15.63 -4.07
N ASN A 192 -10.87 14.69 -4.97
CA ASN A 192 -11.71 13.51 -5.17
C ASN A 192 -11.82 12.65 -3.90
N LYS A 193 -10.75 12.51 -3.10
CA LYS A 193 -10.83 11.83 -1.79
C LYS A 193 -11.74 12.59 -0.84
N LEU A 194 -11.59 13.91 -0.74
CA LEU A 194 -12.45 14.78 0.07
C LEU A 194 -13.93 14.62 -0.33
N GLU A 195 -14.21 14.56 -1.63
CA GLU A 195 -15.57 14.41 -2.15
C GLU A 195 -16.16 13.03 -1.90
N ASN A 196 -15.35 11.96 -1.99
CA ASN A 196 -15.83 10.58 -1.86
C ASN A 196 -15.80 10.02 -0.44
N TYR A 197 -15.13 10.70 0.51
CA TYR A 197 -15.25 10.30 1.90
C TYR A 197 -16.69 10.39 2.39
N GLN A 198 -17.15 9.30 2.98
CA GLN A 198 -18.47 9.11 3.54
C GLN A 198 -18.35 8.50 4.93
N LEU A 199 -19.28 8.87 5.81
CA LEU A 199 -19.37 8.32 7.13
C LEU A 199 -19.90 6.86 7.06
N ARG A 200 -19.11 5.90 7.52
CA ARG A 200 -19.44 4.46 7.45
C ARG A 200 -20.58 4.05 8.40
N GLY A 201 -20.75 4.78 9.50
CA GLY A 201 -21.73 4.47 10.53
C GLY A 201 -21.92 5.64 11.51
N SER A 202 -22.93 5.56 12.38
CA SER A 202 -23.17 6.57 13.41
C SER A 202 -22.19 6.51 14.58
N SER A 203 -21.34 5.48 14.65
CA SER A 203 -20.45 5.27 15.78
C SER A 203 -19.47 6.43 15.95
N LEU A 204 -19.11 6.71 17.20
CA LEU A 204 -18.13 7.74 17.54
C LEU A 204 -16.76 7.45 16.92
N LYS A 205 -16.38 6.17 16.87
CA LYS A 205 -15.17 5.67 16.21
C LYS A 205 -15.15 5.96 14.71
N ASP A 206 -16.28 5.78 14.02
CA ASP A 206 -16.39 6.08 12.59
C ASP A 206 -16.33 7.60 12.34
N GLN A 207 -16.97 8.41 13.21
CA GLN A 207 -16.90 9.87 13.15
C GLN A 207 -15.46 10.36 13.32
N ARG A 208 -14.71 9.80 14.29
CA ARG A 208 -13.30 10.11 14.54
C ARG A 208 -12.40 9.73 13.38
N SER A 209 -12.52 8.49 12.88
CA SER A 209 -11.72 8.03 11.74
C SER A 209 -11.97 8.85 10.47
N LEU A 210 -13.21 9.31 10.26
CA LEU A 210 -13.53 10.21 9.15
C LEU A 210 -12.89 11.59 9.35
N PHE A 211 -13.00 12.15 10.55
CA PHE A 211 -12.42 13.46 10.89
C PHE A 211 -10.91 13.50 10.64
N GLU A 212 -10.16 12.52 11.16
CA GLU A 212 -8.72 12.41 10.96
C GLU A 212 -8.35 12.33 9.47
N LYS A 213 -9.09 11.54 8.67
CA LYS A 213 -8.87 11.45 7.22
C LYS A 213 -9.11 12.79 6.52
N LEU A 214 -10.12 13.55 6.92
CA LEU A 214 -10.43 14.86 6.37
C LEU A 214 -9.35 15.89 6.72
N GLN A 215 -8.87 15.89 7.97
CA GLN A 215 -7.76 16.76 8.40
C GLN A 215 -6.51 16.52 7.57
N VAL A 216 -6.12 15.25 7.36
CA VAL A 216 -4.95 14.88 6.56
C VAL A 216 -5.08 15.38 5.12
N VAL A 217 -6.24 15.18 4.48
CA VAL A 217 -6.46 15.64 3.10
C VAL A 217 -6.41 17.16 2.98
N ILE A 218 -7.07 17.89 3.88
CA ILE A 218 -7.08 19.35 3.88
C ILE A 218 -5.69 19.92 4.15
N GLN A 219 -4.92 19.31 5.07
CA GLN A 219 -3.54 19.71 5.34
C GLN A 219 -2.64 19.50 4.11
N GLN A 220 -2.80 18.39 3.39
CA GLN A 220 -2.06 18.13 2.16
C GLN A 220 -2.43 19.11 1.04
N LEU A 221 -3.72 19.49 0.91
CA LEU A 221 -4.16 20.51 -0.03
C LEU A 221 -3.55 21.88 0.30
N LYS A 222 -3.52 22.27 1.59
CA LYS A 222 -2.89 23.51 2.05
C LYS A 222 -1.39 23.54 1.77
N GLN A 223 -0.67 22.44 2.01
CA GLN A 223 0.77 22.30 1.69
C GLN A 223 1.06 22.41 0.18
N LYS A 224 0.07 22.11 -0.66
CA LYS A 224 0.16 22.26 -2.12
C LYS A 224 -0.25 23.65 -2.63
N GLY A 225 -0.53 24.59 -1.72
CA GLY A 225 -0.87 25.98 -2.07
C GLY A 225 -2.35 26.22 -2.40
N VAL A 226 -3.24 25.24 -2.16
CA VAL A 226 -4.68 25.40 -2.36
C VAL A 226 -5.28 26.25 -1.23
N GLN A 227 -6.12 27.23 -1.56
CA GLN A 227 -6.83 28.05 -0.58
C GLN A 227 -7.95 27.24 0.11
N VAL A 228 -7.68 26.76 1.33
CA VAL A 228 -8.63 25.91 2.08
C VAL A 228 -9.61 26.68 2.96
N ASP A 229 -9.33 27.95 3.27
CA ASP A 229 -10.15 28.79 4.14
C ASP A 229 -11.38 29.40 3.43
N CYS A 230 -11.80 28.81 2.31
CA CYS A 230 -12.99 29.23 1.57
C CYS A 230 -14.27 28.56 2.10
N GLN A 231 -15.38 29.29 2.04
CA GLN A 231 -16.69 28.85 2.55
C GLN A 231 -17.14 27.51 1.97
N TRP A 232 -16.86 27.27 0.68
CA TRP A 232 -17.21 26.03 0.00
C TRP A 232 -16.50 24.81 0.64
N MET A 233 -15.19 24.88 0.87
CA MET A 233 -14.46 23.77 1.48
C MET A 233 -14.92 23.51 2.92
N MET A 234 -15.12 24.57 3.70
CA MET A 234 -15.63 24.46 5.07
C MET A 234 -17.01 23.80 5.12
N THR A 235 -17.91 24.21 4.22
CA THR A 235 -19.24 23.60 4.07
C THR A 235 -19.12 22.15 3.61
N LYS A 236 -18.18 21.85 2.70
CA LYS A 236 -17.97 20.50 2.19
C LYS A 236 -17.47 19.56 3.27
N VAL A 237 -16.53 19.98 4.11
CA VAL A 237 -16.05 19.19 5.26
C VAL A 237 -17.19 18.91 6.25
N LEU A 238 -17.97 19.94 6.61
CA LEU A 238 -19.11 19.79 7.52
C LEU A 238 -20.17 18.83 6.97
N SER A 239 -20.46 18.92 5.67
CA SER A 239 -21.45 18.07 5.00
C SER A 239 -21.16 16.57 5.09
N LYS A 240 -19.93 16.17 5.47
CA LYS A 240 -19.54 14.77 5.65
C LYS A 240 -20.07 14.11 6.91
N PHE A 241 -20.52 14.92 7.86
CA PHE A 241 -21.08 14.46 9.13
C PHE A 241 -22.60 14.56 9.11
N ARG A 242 -23.27 13.85 10.02
CA ARG A 242 -24.74 13.91 10.14
C ARG A 242 -25.19 15.30 10.61
N GLU A 243 -26.43 15.66 10.27
CA GLU A 243 -27.01 16.97 10.57
C GLU A 243 -26.92 17.35 12.06
N GLU A 244 -27.15 16.38 12.97
CA GLU A 244 -27.01 16.61 14.42
C GLU A 244 -25.62 17.12 14.82
N PHE A 245 -24.57 16.57 14.21
CA PHE A 245 -23.19 16.98 14.47
C PHE A 245 -22.93 18.37 13.86
N GLN A 246 -23.35 18.59 12.61
CA GLN A 246 -23.23 19.89 11.95
C GLN A 246 -23.90 20.99 12.78
N ARG A 247 -25.12 20.75 13.26
CA ARG A 247 -25.88 21.70 14.08
C ARG A 247 -25.14 22.04 15.38
N LYS A 248 -24.57 21.05 16.07
CA LYS A 248 -23.79 21.30 17.30
C LYS A 248 -22.55 22.16 17.02
N VAL A 249 -21.81 21.87 15.96
CA VAL A 249 -20.63 22.66 15.57
C VAL A 249 -21.01 24.10 15.22
N LEU A 250 -22.11 24.29 14.46
CA LEU A 250 -22.59 25.62 14.07
C LEU A 250 -23.12 26.44 15.27
N LEU A 251 -23.79 25.79 16.23
CA LEU A 251 -24.22 26.45 17.47
C LEU A 251 -23.01 26.91 18.29
N LYS A 252 -21.98 26.07 18.43
CA LYS A 252 -20.73 26.46 19.10
C LYS A 252 -19.99 27.58 18.38
N LYS A 253 -19.97 27.57 17.05
CA LYS A 253 -19.41 28.67 16.25
C LYS A 253 -20.07 30.01 16.60
N ARG A 254 -21.39 30.03 16.81
CA ARG A 254 -22.13 31.23 17.20
C ARG A 254 -21.82 31.67 18.62
N SER A 255 -21.66 30.75 19.57
CA SER A 255 -21.37 31.10 20.97
C SER A 255 -19.91 31.52 21.20
N GLN A 256 -18.96 31.03 20.40
CA GLN A 256 -17.53 31.35 20.54
C GLN A 256 -17.07 32.56 19.70
N SER A 257 -17.94 33.18 18.89
CA SER A 257 -17.55 34.31 18.02
C SER A 257 -18.32 35.61 18.34
N PRO A 258 -17.89 36.41 19.34
CA PRO A 258 -18.45 37.72 19.61
C PRO A 258 -17.91 38.84 18.68
N TYR A 259 -16.86 38.58 17.88
CA TYR A 259 -16.17 39.57 17.03
C TYR A 259 -15.78 39.02 15.65
N PRO A 260 -15.68 39.87 14.60
CA PRO A 260 -15.48 39.47 13.21
C PRO A 260 -14.01 39.15 12.92
N GLN A 261 -13.47 38.10 13.53
CA GLN A 261 -12.22 37.51 13.03
C GLN A 261 -12.52 36.61 11.82
N ARG A 262 -11.59 36.59 10.85
CA ARG A 262 -11.67 35.70 9.69
C ARG A 262 -11.69 34.25 10.17
N PHE A 263 -12.83 33.59 10.00
CA PHE A 263 -13.01 32.18 10.36
C PHE A 263 -12.27 31.29 9.36
N SER A 264 -11.31 30.51 9.85
CA SER A 264 -10.47 29.61 9.04
C SER A 264 -10.93 28.15 9.13
N MET A 265 -10.41 27.31 8.23
CA MET A 265 -10.61 25.86 8.29
C MET A 265 -10.03 25.26 9.57
N GLN A 266 -8.98 25.85 10.14
CA GLN A 266 -8.43 25.39 11.42
C GLN A 266 -9.44 25.63 12.55
N ASN A 267 -10.06 26.82 12.61
CA ASN A 267 -11.09 27.10 13.61
C ASN A 267 -12.29 26.15 13.49
N LEU A 268 -12.62 25.74 12.26
CA LEU A 268 -13.64 24.73 12.03
C LEU A 268 -13.22 23.37 12.60
N PHE A 269 -11.98 22.94 12.35
CA PHE A 269 -11.46 21.69 12.89
C PHE A 269 -11.41 21.69 14.42
N ASP A 270 -11.00 22.79 15.04
CA ASP A 270 -10.96 22.92 16.50
C ASP A 270 -12.38 22.78 17.09
N LEU A 271 -13.38 23.43 16.49
CA LEU A 271 -14.78 23.29 16.89
C LEU A 271 -15.30 21.85 16.71
N MET A 272 -14.92 21.18 15.63
CA MET A 272 -15.32 19.79 15.37
C MET A 272 -14.67 18.82 16.35
N GLU A 273 -13.39 19.03 16.68
CA GLU A 273 -12.64 18.29 17.69
C GLU A 273 -13.34 18.41 19.05
N ASP A 274 -13.66 19.63 19.48
CA ASP A 274 -14.37 19.89 20.74
C ASP A 274 -15.71 19.14 20.81
N VAL A 275 -16.50 19.12 19.72
CA VAL A 275 -17.79 18.42 19.68
C VAL A 275 -17.60 16.89 19.72
N LEU A 276 -16.55 16.35 19.09
CA LEU A 276 -16.24 14.93 19.17
C LEU A 276 -15.80 14.56 20.59
N SER A 277 -14.90 15.33 21.20
CA SER A 277 -14.44 15.12 22.57
C SER A 277 -15.56 15.22 23.60
N GLU A 278 -16.51 16.15 23.44
CA GLU A 278 -17.70 16.19 24.30
C GLU A 278 -18.55 14.92 24.19
N LYS A 279 -18.76 14.40 22.97
CA LYS A 279 -19.49 13.14 22.78
C LYS A 279 -18.75 11.97 23.43
N GLU A 280 -17.42 11.95 23.37
CA GLU A 280 -16.58 10.95 24.04
C GLU A 280 -16.73 11.02 25.56
N MET A 281 -16.69 12.22 26.13
CA MET A 281 -16.89 12.41 27.57
C MET A 281 -18.27 11.95 28.05
N VAL A 282 -19.33 12.27 27.30
CA VAL A 282 -20.70 11.83 27.63
C VAL A 282 -20.82 10.31 27.57
N TYR A 283 -20.25 9.66 26.55
CA TYR A 283 -20.25 8.20 26.42
C TYR A 283 -19.58 7.53 27.63
N VAL A 284 -18.40 8.02 28.03
CA VAL A 284 -17.66 7.52 29.20
C VAL A 284 -18.41 7.74 30.51
N GLN A 285 -19.13 8.86 30.65
CA GLN A 285 -19.94 9.15 31.83
C GLN A 285 -21.20 8.27 31.91
N MET A 286 -21.83 7.97 30.77
CA MET A 286 -23.03 7.13 30.70
C MET A 286 -22.73 5.62 30.82
N GLU A 287 -21.50 5.17 30.54
CA GLU A 287 -21.06 3.77 30.76
C GLU A 287 -20.65 3.44 32.21
N LYS A 288 -20.55 4.42 33.11
CA LYS A 288 -20.32 4.12 34.55
C LYS A 288 -21.61 3.56 35.16
N PRO A 289 -21.64 2.33 35.70
CA PRO A 289 -22.78 1.87 36.48
C PRO A 289 -22.94 2.79 37.69
N LEU A 290 -24.15 3.32 37.90
CA LEU A 290 -24.56 3.88 39.17
C LEU A 290 -24.28 2.84 40.26
N LYS A 291 -23.23 3.01 41.05
CA LYS A 291 -23.11 2.32 42.33
C LYS A 291 -24.19 2.90 43.23
N SER A 292 -25.34 2.24 43.31
CA SER A 292 -26.34 2.51 44.33
C SER A 292 -25.76 2.17 45.70
N PRO A 293 -25.89 3.03 46.72
CA PRO A 293 -25.57 2.68 48.09
C PRO A 293 -26.73 1.88 48.69
N VAL A 294 -26.53 0.59 48.93
CA VAL A 294 -27.39 -0.27 49.75
C VAL A 294 -26.46 -1.16 50.57
N GLY A 295 -26.49 -1.23 51.90
CA GLY A 295 -27.29 -0.55 52.90
C GLY A 295 -26.63 -0.83 54.25
N ALA A 296 -26.54 0.19 55.10
CA ALA A 296 -26.18 0.04 56.50
C ALA A 296 -27.45 0.27 57.32
N VAL A 297 -28.28 -0.76 57.48
CA VAL A 297 -29.32 -0.77 58.53
C VAL A 297 -29.60 -2.21 58.95
N ASP A 298 -29.74 -2.39 60.26
CA ASP A 298 -30.26 -3.55 61.00
C ASP A 298 -29.31 -4.68 61.39
N ALA A 299 -28.38 -4.31 62.28
CA ALA A 299 -28.13 -5.12 63.46
C ALA A 299 -29.35 -5.05 64.40
N GLN A 300 -29.67 -6.18 65.05
CA GLN A 300 -30.67 -6.37 66.12
C GLN A 300 -32.07 -6.86 65.69
N ALA A 301 -32.15 -8.15 65.37
CA ALA A 301 -33.34 -8.94 65.69
C ALA A 301 -32.97 -10.34 66.21
N ARG A 302 -32.69 -10.36 67.52
CA ARG A 302 -33.11 -11.39 68.49
C ARG A 302 -32.66 -12.85 68.30
N GLN A 303 -31.61 -13.17 69.06
CA GLN A 303 -31.65 -14.33 69.96
C GLN A 303 -33.03 -14.46 70.63
N ARG A 304 -33.72 -15.60 70.44
CA ARG A 304 -34.44 -16.38 71.47
C ARG A 304 -35.39 -17.40 70.82
N SER A 305 -34.96 -18.66 70.77
CA SER A 305 -35.77 -19.88 70.97
C SER A 305 -34.90 -21.10 70.63
N ARG A 306 -34.03 -21.56 71.54
CA ARG A 306 -34.23 -22.76 72.39
C ARG A 306 -34.54 -24.07 71.63
N ARG A 307 -33.47 -24.86 71.46
CA ARG A 307 -33.32 -26.33 71.71
C ARG A 307 -34.61 -27.17 71.83
N ARG A 308 -34.70 -28.20 70.96
CA ARG A 308 -35.10 -29.62 71.17
C ARG A 308 -35.47 -30.18 69.78
N HIS A 309 -34.80 -31.17 69.18
CA HIS A 309 -34.67 -32.56 69.61
C HIS A 309 -33.54 -33.25 68.81
N GLN A 310 -32.80 -34.15 69.47
CA GLN A 310 -32.01 -35.25 68.87
C GLN A 310 -32.96 -36.19 68.08
N SER A 311 -32.53 -37.01 67.12
CA SER A 311 -31.61 -38.15 67.24
C SER A 311 -31.14 -38.65 65.83
N PRO A 312 -30.49 -39.83 65.64
CA PRO A 312 -29.10 -39.94 65.18
C PRO A 312 -28.90 -40.82 63.91
N CYS A 313 -27.63 -40.99 63.51
CA CYS A 313 -27.10 -41.85 62.43
C CYS A 313 -27.59 -43.32 62.43
N MET A 314 -27.44 -44.04 61.30
CA MET A 314 -26.86 -45.40 61.21
C MET A 314 -26.70 -45.88 59.74
N TYR A 315 -25.49 -46.42 59.47
CA TYR A 315 -24.94 -47.21 58.35
C TYR A 315 -24.97 -46.67 56.92
#